data_AF-A0ABD0P642-F1
#
_entry.id   AF-A0ABD0P642-F1
#
_cell.length_a   1.000
_cell.length_b   1.000
_cell.length_c   1.000
_cell.angle_alpha   90.00
_cell.angle_beta   90.00
_cell.angle_gamma   90.00
#
_symmetry.space_group_name_H-M   'P 1'
#
loop_
_entity.id
_entity.type
_entity.pdbx_description
1 polymer ?
#
loop_
_entity_poly.entity_id
_entity_poly.type
_entity_poly.pdbx_seq_one_letter_code
_entity_poly.pdbx_strand_id
1 'polypeptide(L)'
;HMKAYLKDNVPDRLHYKNNVRIQPILLVADEGWTIVKNGKLPRLGDHGYDNTLPSMHPFLAAHGPAFRKGYKMSSFNSVDLYPLMCHLMGVPPELNNGSFAHVRCALVNE
;
A
#
# COMPACT_ATOMS: atom_id res chain seq x y z
N HIS A 1 11.92 -20.33 -1.16
CA HIS A 1 11.35 -19.10 -1.73
C HIS A 1 10.42 -18.44 -0.73
N MET A 2 11.02 -18.00 0.37
CA MET A 2 10.34 -17.24 1.42
C MET A 2 11.42 -16.59 2.29
N LYS A 3 11.04 -15.51 2.96
CA LYS A 3 11.83 -14.92 4.04
C LYS A 3 11.02 -14.96 5.33
N ALA A 4 11.66 -15.44 6.39
CA ALA A 4 11.09 -15.47 7.72
C ALA A 4 11.61 -14.30 8.55
N TYR A 5 10.72 -13.65 9.29
CA TYR A 5 11.04 -12.61 10.24
C TYR A 5 10.43 -12.95 11.59
N LEU A 6 11.21 -12.74 12.66
CA LEU A 6 10.59 -12.45 13.95
C LEU A 6 9.90 -11.09 13.84
N LYS A 7 8.77 -10.92 14.52
CA LYS A 7 7.94 -9.71 14.48
C LYS A 7 8.75 -8.41 14.63
N ASP A 8 9.69 -8.38 15.58
CA ASP A 8 10.50 -7.20 15.86
C ASP A 8 11.50 -6.86 14.74
N ASN A 9 11.88 -7.87 13.96
CA ASN A 9 12.80 -7.79 12.83
C ASN A 9 12.09 -7.57 11.48
N VAL A 10 10.76 -7.42 11.46
CA VAL A 10 10.02 -7.06 10.25
C VAL A 10 10.49 -5.68 9.77
N PRO A 11 10.80 -5.50 8.46
CA PRO A 11 11.27 -4.23 7.94
C PRO A 11 10.31 -3.08 8.24
N ASP A 12 10.85 -1.97 8.74
CA ASP A 12 10.04 -0.82 9.20
C ASP A 12 9.15 -0.23 8.12
N ARG A 13 9.59 -0.26 6.85
CA ARG A 13 8.79 0.21 5.70
C ARG A 13 7.44 -0.48 5.54
N LEU A 14 7.28 -1.69 6.08
CA LEU A 14 6.02 -2.42 6.03
C LEU A 14 5.03 -1.94 7.10
N HIS A 15 5.52 -1.26 8.14
CA HIS A 15 4.74 -0.87 9.32
C HIS A 15 3.93 -2.04 9.93
N TYR A 16 4.41 -3.28 9.76
CA TYR A 16 3.68 -4.51 10.07
C TYR A 16 4.25 -5.23 11.30
N LYS A 17 4.40 -4.51 12.41
CA LYS A 17 4.85 -5.10 13.69
C LYS A 17 4.19 -4.53 14.95
N ASN A 18 3.61 -3.34 14.90
CA ASN A 18 3.09 -2.65 16.10
C ASN A 18 1.62 -2.95 16.39
N ASN A 19 1.22 -4.22 16.42
CA ASN A 19 -0.13 -4.62 16.80
C ASN A 19 -0.17 -6.03 17.39
N VAL A 20 -0.99 -6.27 18.41
CA VAL A 20 -1.11 -7.59 19.09
C VAL A 20 -1.65 -8.69 18.18
N ARG A 21 -2.40 -8.34 17.12
CA ARG A 21 -2.95 -9.29 16.15
C ARG A 21 -1.90 -9.84 15.18
N ILE A 22 -0.77 -9.14 15.03
CA ILE A 22 0.36 -9.58 14.22
C ILE A 22 1.12 -10.66 15.00
N GLN A 23 1.23 -11.85 14.40
CA GLN A 23 1.83 -13.03 15.01
C GLN A 23 3.34 -12.85 15.25
N PRO A 24 3.95 -13.63 16.17
CA PRO A 24 5.38 -13.50 16.50
C PRO A 24 6.34 -13.80 15.33
N ILE A 25 5.88 -14.57 14.34
CA ILE A 25 6.65 -14.92 13.14
C ILE A 25 5.85 -14.50 11.91
N LEU A 26 6.48 -13.76 11.00
CA LEU A 26 5.96 -13.43 9.69
C LEU A 26 6.75 -14.18 8.62
N LEU A 27 6.05 -14.88 7.73
CA LEU A 27 6.64 -15.47 6.53
C LEU A 27 6.20 -14.65 5.32
N VAL A 28 7.15 -14.13 4.56
CA VAL A 28 6.91 -13.42 3.31
C VAL A 28 7.33 -14.33 2.17
N ALA A 29 6.39 -14.73 1.33
CA ALA A 29 6.68 -15.52 0.14
C ALA A 29 7.35 -14.64 -0.93
N ASP A 30 8.28 -15.22 -1.70
CA ASP A 30 8.75 -14.57 -2.92
C ASP A 30 7.60 -14.54 -3.94
N GLU A 31 7.63 -13.59 -4.89
CA GLU A 31 6.59 -13.48 -5.93
C GLU A 31 6.38 -14.81 -6.68
N GLY A 32 5.12 -15.20 -6.88
CA GLY A 32 4.74 -16.46 -7.53
C GLY A 32 4.79 -17.70 -6.63
N TRP A 33 5.23 -17.57 -5.37
CA TRP A 33 5.23 -18.67 -4.40
C TRP A 33 4.01 -18.64 -3.48
N THR A 34 3.68 -19.80 -2.90
CA THR A 34 2.62 -19.93 -1.90
C THR A 34 3.14 -20.81 -0.77
N ILE A 35 2.98 -20.33 0.47
CA ILE A 35 3.40 -21.07 1.67
C ILE A 35 2.19 -21.85 2.17
N VAL A 36 2.29 -23.18 2.16
CA VAL A 36 1.26 -24.08 2.68
C VAL A 36 1.87 -25.01 3.73
N LYS A 37 1.10 -25.38 4.75
CA LYS A 37 1.59 -26.27 5.81
C LYS A 37 1.86 -27.68 5.27
N ASN A 38 0.92 -28.25 4.53
CA ASN A 38 0.98 -29.60 3.96
C ASN A 38 0.30 -29.61 2.58
N GLY A 39 0.77 -30.47 1.67
CA GLY A 39 0.17 -30.70 0.37
C GLY A 39 0.49 -29.62 -0.67
N LYS A 40 -0.32 -29.56 -1.72
CA LYS A 40 -0.25 -28.54 -2.77
C LYS A 40 -1.58 -27.81 -2.82
N LEU A 41 -1.52 -26.48 -2.93
CA LEU A 41 -2.69 -25.65 -3.18
C LEU A 41 -2.56 -25.07 -4.59
N PRO A 42 -3.22 -25.67 -5.60
CA PRO A 42 -3.16 -25.13 -6.95
C PRO A 42 -3.82 -23.75 -6.97
N ARG A 43 -3.05 -22.74 -7.37
CA ARG A 43 -3.52 -21.38 -7.62
C ARG A 43 -3.03 -20.91 -8.98
N LEU A 44 -3.88 -20.17 -9.69
CA LEU A 44 -3.55 -19.55 -10.97
C LEU A 44 -3.00 -18.11 -10.80
N GLY A 45 -3.31 -17.49 -9.66
CA GLY A 45 -2.83 -16.18 -9.25
C GLY A 45 -3.15 -15.94 -7.77
N ASP A 46 -2.41 -15.04 -7.14
CA ASP A 46 -2.62 -14.65 -5.75
C ASP A 46 -2.08 -13.23 -5.51
N HIS A 47 -2.34 -12.68 -4.32
CA HIS A 47 -1.85 -11.38 -3.90
C HIS A 47 -1.51 -11.37 -2.41
N GLY A 48 -0.90 -10.29 -1.93
CA GLY A 48 -0.44 -10.16 -0.53
C GLY A 48 1.06 -10.36 -0.33
N TYR A 49 1.82 -10.36 -1.44
CA TYR A 49 3.28 -10.32 -1.43
C TYR A 49 3.81 -8.96 -0.98
N ASP A 50 5.12 -8.80 -1.04
CA ASP A 50 5.79 -7.54 -0.75
C ASP A 50 5.21 -6.38 -1.60
N ASN A 51 4.85 -5.28 -0.94
CA ASN A 51 4.19 -4.14 -1.58
C ASN A 51 5.12 -3.32 -2.49
N THR A 52 6.43 -3.64 -2.53
CA THR A 52 7.37 -3.03 -3.50
C THR A 52 7.35 -3.73 -4.86
N LEU A 53 6.69 -4.87 -4.98
CA LEU A 53 6.59 -5.61 -6.24
C LEU A 53 5.62 -4.88 -7.19
N PRO A 54 6.03 -4.60 -8.44
CA PRO A 54 5.15 -3.95 -9.41
C PRO A 54 3.81 -4.68 -9.65
N SER A 55 3.77 -6.00 -9.52
CA SER A 55 2.53 -6.80 -9.63
C SER A 55 1.53 -6.54 -8.51
N MET A 56 1.99 -6.05 -7.35
CA MET A 56 1.17 -5.70 -6.19
C MET A 56 0.72 -4.24 -6.20
N HIS A 57 1.13 -3.45 -7.21
CA HIS A 57 0.73 -2.06 -7.33
C HIS A 57 -0.65 -1.95 -8.00
N PRO A 58 -1.68 -1.44 -7.31
CA PRO A 58 -2.95 -1.12 -7.96
C PRO A 58 -2.79 0.11 -8.87
N PHE A 59 -3.70 0.27 -9.82
CA PHE A 59 -3.81 1.53 -10.57
C PHE A 59 -4.75 2.50 -9.85
N LEU A 60 -4.56 3.80 -10.11
CA LEU A 60 -5.49 4.86 -9.72
C LEU A 60 -5.76 5.75 -10.92
N ALA A 61 -7.04 6.07 -11.14
CA ALA A 61 -7.47 7.08 -12.09
C ALA A 61 -8.43 8.04 -11.38
N ALA A 62 -8.22 9.34 -11.57
CA ALA A 62 -9.05 10.38 -10.99
C ALA A 62 -9.46 11.39 -12.07
N HIS A 63 -10.70 11.83 -12.01
CA HIS A 63 -11.26 12.82 -12.93
C HIS A 63 -12.19 13.75 -12.17
N GLY A 64 -12.07 15.05 -12.43
CA GLY A 64 -12.92 16.06 -11.82
C GLY A 64 -12.31 17.46 -11.96
N PRO A 65 -13.05 18.51 -11.59
CA PRO A 65 -12.62 19.89 -11.75
C PRO A 65 -11.39 20.25 -10.89
N ALA A 66 -11.20 19.55 -9.78
CA ALA A 66 -10.06 19.77 -8.90
C ALA A 66 -8.75 19.13 -9.41
N PHE A 67 -8.83 18.13 -10.30
CA PHE A 67 -7.66 17.39 -10.79
C PHE A 67 -7.11 17.98 -12.09
N ARG A 68 -5.79 17.97 -12.24
CA ARG A 68 -5.11 18.34 -13.50
C ARG A 68 -5.51 17.37 -14.62
N LYS A 69 -5.92 17.91 -15.78
CA LYS A 69 -6.29 17.09 -16.95
C LYS A 69 -5.06 16.48 -17.61
N GLY A 70 -5.14 15.20 -17.96
CA GLY A 70 -4.05 14.49 -18.65
C GLY A 70 -2.77 14.33 -17.84
N TYR A 71 -2.80 14.63 -16.54
CA TYR A 71 -1.65 14.54 -15.67
C TYR A 71 -1.35 13.08 -15.32
N LYS A 72 -0.10 12.67 -15.50
CA LYS A 72 0.42 11.36 -15.08
C LYS A 72 1.39 11.58 -13.93
N MET A 73 1.06 11.02 -12.78
CA MET A 73 1.91 11.05 -11.60
C MET A 73 2.72 9.76 -11.50
N SER A 74 3.90 9.83 -10.88
CA SER A 74 4.62 8.63 -10.44
C SER A 74 3.84 7.89 -9.34
N SER A 75 4.31 6.72 -8.94
CA SER A 75 3.74 5.99 -7.80
C SER A 75 3.83 6.80 -6.50
N PHE A 76 2.87 6.55 -5.62
CA PHE A 76 2.77 7.11 -4.29
C PHE A 76 2.08 6.10 -3.36
N ASN A 77 2.08 6.36 -2.05
CA ASN A 77 1.50 5.42 -1.09
C ASN A 77 -0.01 5.59 -0.99
N SER A 78 -0.76 4.48 -0.95
CA SER A 78 -2.23 4.52 -0.85
C SER A 78 -2.73 5.24 0.41
N VAL A 79 -1.94 5.27 1.48
CA VAL A 79 -2.28 6.03 2.71
C VAL A 79 -2.41 7.54 2.48
N ASP A 80 -1.77 8.08 1.43
CA ASP A 80 -1.85 9.50 1.06
C ASP A 80 -3.21 9.86 0.41
N LEU A 81 -4.04 8.87 0.07
CA LEU A 81 -5.39 9.11 -0.49
C LEU A 81 -6.34 9.73 0.52
N TYR A 82 -6.26 9.34 1.80
CA TYR A 82 -7.15 9.88 2.83
C TYR A 82 -7.04 11.41 2.96
N PRO A 83 -5.85 12.00 3.19
CA PRO A 83 -5.74 13.46 3.29
C PRO A 83 -6.08 14.17 1.97
N LEU A 84 -5.83 13.54 0.81
CA LEU A 84 -6.31 14.06 -0.49
C LEU A 84 -7.83 14.16 -0.55
N MET A 85 -8.54 13.10 -0.16
CA MET A 85 -10.01 13.09 -0.14
C MET A 85 -10.57 14.12 0.84
N CYS A 86 -9.98 14.24 2.04
CA CYS A 86 -10.36 15.28 3.00
C CYS A 86 -10.23 16.69 2.42
N HIS A 87 -9.10 16.97 1.77
CA HIS A 87 -8.86 18.25 1.09
C HIS A 87 -9.91 18.53 0.00
N LEU A 88 -10.21 17.54 -0.86
CA LEU A 88 -11.21 17.67 -1.93
C LEU A 88 -12.63 17.91 -1.40
N MET A 89 -12.98 17.34 -0.25
CA MET A 89 -14.28 17.53 0.39
C MET A 89 -14.35 18.78 1.27
N GLY A 90 -13.24 19.48 1.50
CA GLY A 90 -13.18 20.63 2.39
C GLY A 90 -13.38 20.28 3.87
N VAL A 91 -13.00 19.07 4.29
CA VAL A 91 -13.09 18.63 5.69
C VAL A 91 -11.70 18.49 6.31
N PRO A 92 -11.52 18.81 7.61
CA PRO A 92 -10.24 18.60 8.28
C PRO A 92 -9.94 17.08 8.36
N PRO A 93 -8.72 16.63 8.01
CA PRO A 93 -8.33 15.24 8.20
C PRO A 93 -8.10 14.93 9.69
N GLU A 94 -8.52 13.75 10.12
CA GLU A 94 -8.14 13.19 11.43
C GLU A 94 -6.72 12.63 11.39
N LEU A 95 -6.18 12.26 12.56
CA LEU A 95 -4.85 11.64 12.67
C LEU A 95 -4.74 10.39 11.77
N ASN A 96 -3.78 10.42 10.84
CA ASN A 96 -3.54 9.36 9.87
C ASN A 96 -2.05 9.33 9.49
N ASN A 97 -1.63 8.32 8.70
CA ASN A 97 -0.23 8.15 8.28
C ASN A 97 0.07 8.66 6.87
N GLY A 98 -0.90 9.26 6.19
CA GLY A 98 -0.74 9.84 4.86
C GLY A 98 -0.17 11.26 4.89
N SER A 99 0.45 11.66 3.79
CA SER A 99 1.01 12.99 3.56
C SER A 99 0.38 13.63 2.33
N PHE A 100 -0.43 14.67 2.55
CA PHE A 100 -1.03 15.45 1.45
C PHE A 100 0.01 16.01 0.47
N ALA A 101 1.19 16.37 0.98
CA ALA A 101 2.27 16.93 0.17
C ALA A 101 2.72 15.99 -0.97
N HIS A 102 2.59 14.67 -0.81
CA HIS A 102 2.95 13.70 -1.85
C HIS A 102 1.99 13.70 -3.04
N VAL A 103 0.74 14.12 -2.84
CA VAL A 103 -0.36 13.95 -3.79
C VAL A 103 -0.97 15.25 -4.28
N ARG A 104 -0.71 16.38 -3.60
CA ARG A 104 -1.26 17.70 -3.96
C ARG A 104 -0.95 18.14 -5.39
N CYS A 105 0.19 17.72 -5.94
CA CYS A 105 0.57 18.06 -7.33
C CYS A 105 -0.40 17.53 -8.39
N ALA A 106 -1.28 16.57 -8.03
CA ALA A 106 -2.35 16.12 -8.91
C ALA A 106 -3.49 17.14 -9.06
N LEU A 107 -3.55 18.17 -8.22
CA LEU A 107 -4.60 19.18 -8.19
C LEU A 107 -4.21 20.46 -8.94
N VAL A 108 -5.20 21.20 -9.45
CA VAL A 108 -4.94 22.38 -10.31
C VAL A 108 -4.41 23.59 -9.53
N ASN A 109 -4.81 23.74 -8.27
CA ASN A 109 -4.55 24.93 -7.44
C ASN A 109 -3.53 24.65 -6.30
N GLU A 110 -2.72 23.61 -6.45
CA GLU A 110 -1.69 23.17 -5.49
C GLU A 110 -0.37 22.91 -6.22
#